data_AF-A0A7C1SNP3-F1
#
_entry.id   AF-A0A7C1SNP3-F1
#
_cell.length_a   1.000
_cell.length_b   1.000
_cell.length_c   1.000
_cell.angle_alpha   90.00
_cell.angle_beta   90.00
_cell.angle_gamma   90.00
#
_symmetry.space_group_name_H-M   'P 1'
#
loop_
_entity.id
_entity.type
_entity.pdbx_description
1 polymer ?
#
loop_
_entity_poly.entity_id
_entity_poly.type
_entity_poly.pdbx_seq_one_letter_code
_entity_poly.pdbx_strand_id
1 'polypeptide(L)'
;MFLKWRERKVRPPLYLALVFLFLALTLFTLLVGLAEAIIVGEFREIYRLSLPIGYFMVILADIFLFIFASHMTDKGKKAIALVIVIGLSIAVIVFLPWNWWGVPQVDYEGLLNIRLYTTLGIMLYSNLIYLYIAYISNKVKKNVEDKVMYTGLKLLFYSMIGLILLFVMLTGDTILITFGHEGYSEFIYLAWGFGLIFIVLSYLSLIMPNWLIKRIKKKYSE
;
A
#
# COMPACT_ATOMS: atom_id res chain seq x y z
N MET A 1 1.56 -9.27 -15.47
CA MET A 1 0.63 -10.06 -14.63
C MET A 1 -0.70 -10.29 -15.32
N PHE A 2 -1.31 -9.24 -15.88
CA PHE A 2 -2.53 -9.32 -16.69
C PHE A 2 -2.47 -10.36 -17.83
N LEU A 3 -1.39 -10.38 -18.62
CA LEU A 3 -1.21 -11.39 -19.68
C LEU A 3 -1.23 -12.83 -19.13
N LYS A 4 -0.51 -13.09 -18.02
CA LYS A 4 -0.53 -14.40 -17.35
C LYS A 4 -1.91 -14.77 -16.81
N TRP A 5 -2.71 -13.81 -16.35
CA TRP A 5 -4.11 -14.05 -16.00
C TRP A 5 -4.91 -14.46 -17.23
N ARG A 6 -4.79 -13.75 -18.34
CA ARG A 6 -5.50 -14.04 -19.59
C ARG A 6 -5.15 -15.44 -20.13
N GLU A 7 -3.89 -15.83 -20.03
CA GLU A 7 -3.39 -17.16 -20.43
C GLU A 7 -3.92 -18.28 -19.53
N ARG A 8 -3.85 -18.10 -18.21
CA ARG A 8 -4.10 -19.18 -17.23
C ARG A 8 -5.54 -19.22 -16.73
N LYS A 9 -6.31 -18.14 -16.92
CA LYS A 9 -7.69 -17.94 -16.42
C LYS A 9 -7.88 -18.20 -14.91
N VAL A 10 -6.82 -18.08 -14.11
CA VAL A 10 -6.86 -18.24 -12.64
C VAL A 10 -6.93 -16.88 -11.93
N ARG A 11 -7.69 -16.78 -10.84
CA ARG A 11 -7.97 -15.50 -10.17
C ARG A 11 -6.75 -14.79 -9.50
N PRO A 12 -5.77 -15.48 -8.88
CA PRO A 12 -4.72 -14.78 -8.12
C PRO A 12 -3.85 -13.80 -8.92
N PRO A 13 -3.40 -14.12 -10.15
CA PRO A 13 -2.69 -13.16 -10.99
C PRO A 13 -3.51 -11.91 -11.37
N LEU A 14 -4.84 -12.00 -11.42
CA LEU A 14 -5.71 -10.84 -11.64
C LEU A 14 -5.70 -9.92 -10.42
N TYR A 15 -5.89 -10.47 -9.22
CA TYR A 15 -5.87 -9.68 -7.99
C TYR A 15 -4.55 -8.93 -7.83
N LEU A 16 -3.43 -9.60 -8.08
CA LEU A 16 -2.13 -8.92 -8.07
C LEU A 16 -1.99 -7.86 -9.16
N ALA A 17 -2.47 -8.13 -10.38
CA ALA A 17 -2.46 -7.11 -11.43
C ALA A 17 -3.25 -5.86 -10.99
N LEU A 18 -4.37 -6.04 -10.29
CA LEU A 18 -5.17 -4.94 -9.73
C LEU A 18 -4.42 -4.22 -8.61
N VAL A 19 -3.78 -4.94 -7.67
CA VAL A 19 -2.94 -4.31 -6.62
C VAL A 19 -1.90 -3.39 -7.24
N PHE A 20 -1.09 -3.91 -8.17
CA PHE A 20 -0.04 -3.11 -8.80
C PHE A 20 -0.58 -2.00 -9.69
N LEU A 21 -1.73 -2.19 -10.33
CA LEU A 21 -2.42 -1.14 -11.08
C LEU A 21 -2.83 0.00 -10.14
N PHE A 22 -3.50 -0.29 -9.04
CA PHE A 22 -3.94 0.73 -8.09
C PHE A 22 -2.78 1.45 -7.44
N LEU A 23 -1.71 0.75 -7.04
CA LEU A 23 -0.50 1.39 -6.53
C LEU A 23 0.19 2.28 -7.58
N ALA A 24 0.22 1.84 -8.86
CA ALA A 24 0.74 2.68 -9.94
C ALA A 24 -0.12 3.93 -10.16
N LEU A 25 -1.45 3.79 -10.08
CA LEU A 25 -2.38 4.92 -10.15
C LEU A 25 -2.20 5.86 -8.96
N THR A 26 -1.98 5.37 -7.74
CA THR A 26 -1.62 6.19 -6.57
C THR A 26 -0.39 7.04 -6.90
N LEU A 27 0.71 6.43 -7.33
CA LEU A 27 1.94 7.16 -7.66
C LEU A 27 1.72 8.17 -8.78
N PHE A 28 0.99 7.79 -9.83
CA PHE A 28 0.67 8.68 -10.95
C PHE A 28 -0.14 9.90 -10.48
N THR A 29 -1.18 9.69 -9.67
CA THR A 29 -2.01 10.79 -9.15
C THR A 29 -1.22 11.73 -8.25
N LEU A 30 -0.37 11.20 -7.36
CA LEU A 30 0.51 12.01 -6.51
C LEU A 30 1.54 12.80 -7.34
N LEU A 31 2.10 12.20 -8.40
CA LEU A 31 3.02 12.90 -9.31
C LEU A 31 2.33 14.05 -10.04
N VAL A 32 1.09 13.88 -10.50
CA VAL A 32 0.30 14.95 -11.11
C VAL A 32 0.05 16.09 -10.11
N GLY A 33 -0.33 15.77 -8.86
CA GLY A 33 -0.50 16.76 -7.81
C GLY A 33 0.80 17.50 -7.45
N LEU A 34 1.93 16.79 -7.41
CA LEU A 34 3.23 17.40 -7.17
C LEU A 34 3.67 18.31 -8.32
N ALA A 35 3.45 17.88 -9.57
CA ALA A 35 3.77 18.68 -10.74
C ALA A 35 2.97 19.99 -10.77
N GLU A 36 1.67 19.96 -10.43
CA GLU A 36 0.89 21.20 -10.24
C GLU A 36 1.53 22.09 -9.17
N ALA A 37 1.82 21.54 -8.00
CA ALA A 37 2.38 22.33 -6.89
C ALA A 37 3.69 23.01 -7.29
N ILE A 38 4.54 22.35 -8.08
CA ILE A 38 5.77 22.92 -8.62
C ILE A 38 5.49 24.05 -9.63
N ILE A 39 4.51 23.87 -10.52
CA ILE A 39 4.18 24.85 -11.58
C ILE A 39 3.52 26.11 -10.98
N VAL A 40 2.61 25.92 -10.02
CA VAL A 40 1.78 26.99 -9.45
C VAL A 40 2.46 27.65 -8.26
N GLY A 41 3.40 26.96 -7.60
CA GLY A 41 4.10 27.44 -6.40
C GLY A 41 3.30 27.28 -5.10
N GLU A 42 2.12 26.67 -5.16
CA GLU A 42 1.21 26.45 -4.02
C GLU A 42 0.48 25.10 -4.17
N PHE A 43 0.05 24.50 -3.05
CA PHE A 43 -0.72 23.24 -3.04
C PHE A 43 -2.22 23.49 -3.24
N ARG A 44 -2.62 23.80 -4.48
CA ARG A 44 -4.01 24.16 -4.86
C ARG A 44 -4.88 22.94 -5.17
N GLU A 45 -5.91 23.12 -6.03
CA GLU A 45 -7.03 22.19 -6.19
C GLU A 45 -6.65 20.82 -6.75
N ILE A 46 -5.65 20.70 -7.62
CA ILE A 46 -5.25 19.38 -8.15
C ILE A 46 -4.53 18.60 -7.07
N TYR A 47 -3.71 19.25 -6.22
CA TYR A 47 -3.19 18.63 -5.01
C TYR A 47 -4.31 18.23 -4.04
N ARG A 48 -5.35 19.08 -3.87
CA ARG A 48 -6.53 18.77 -3.05
C ARG A 48 -7.27 17.50 -3.48
N LEU A 49 -7.31 17.19 -4.78
CA LEU A 49 -7.95 15.99 -5.30
C LEU A 49 -7.00 14.78 -5.45
N SER A 50 -5.72 15.02 -5.75
CA SER A 50 -4.76 13.95 -6.00
C SER A 50 -4.46 13.12 -4.74
N LEU A 51 -4.37 13.74 -3.56
CA LEU A 51 -4.20 13.03 -2.29
C LEU A 51 -5.37 12.08 -1.97
N PRO A 52 -6.64 12.53 -1.92
CA PRO A 52 -7.76 11.63 -1.62
C PRO A 52 -7.93 10.54 -2.66
N ILE A 53 -7.69 10.83 -3.94
CA ILE A 53 -7.66 9.80 -5.00
C ILE A 53 -6.53 8.80 -4.72
N GLY A 54 -5.33 9.28 -4.38
CA GLY A 54 -4.19 8.43 -4.04
C GLY A 54 -4.51 7.47 -2.89
N TYR A 55 -5.09 7.97 -1.80
CA TYR A 55 -5.53 7.15 -0.68
C TYR A 55 -6.64 6.16 -1.05
N PHE A 56 -7.61 6.58 -1.86
CA PHE A 56 -8.65 5.68 -2.35
C PHE A 56 -8.05 4.51 -3.15
N MET A 57 -7.08 4.79 -4.01
CA MET A 57 -6.37 3.75 -4.76
C MET A 57 -5.57 2.81 -3.82
N VAL A 58 -4.96 3.32 -2.76
CA VAL A 58 -4.31 2.49 -1.72
C VAL A 58 -5.33 1.56 -1.05
N ILE A 59 -6.50 2.07 -0.66
CA ILE A 59 -7.56 1.25 -0.04
C ILE A 59 -7.99 0.12 -0.97
N LEU A 60 -8.17 0.41 -2.27
CA LEU A 60 -8.50 -0.60 -3.27
C LEU A 60 -7.37 -1.64 -3.40
N ALA A 61 -6.12 -1.19 -3.44
CA ALA A 61 -4.96 -2.08 -3.47
C ALA A 61 -4.95 -3.02 -2.26
N ASP A 62 -5.23 -2.50 -1.06
CA ASP A 62 -5.25 -3.28 0.18
C ASP A 62 -6.36 -4.34 0.19
N ILE A 63 -7.55 -3.99 -0.29
CA ILE A 63 -8.66 -4.94 -0.45
C ILE A 63 -8.23 -6.10 -1.36
N PHE A 64 -7.68 -5.80 -2.54
CA PHE A 64 -7.26 -6.84 -3.48
C PHE A 64 -6.07 -7.64 -2.98
N LEU A 65 -5.16 -7.02 -2.25
CA LEU A 65 -4.02 -7.69 -1.63
C LEU A 65 -4.48 -8.65 -0.53
N PHE A 66 -5.46 -8.26 0.28
CA PHE A 66 -6.08 -9.12 1.29
C PHE A 66 -6.82 -10.30 0.65
N ILE A 67 -7.60 -10.06 -0.42
CA ILE A 67 -8.29 -11.12 -1.18
C ILE A 67 -7.26 -12.10 -1.78
N PHE A 68 -6.18 -11.58 -2.37
CA PHE A 68 -5.10 -12.39 -2.92
C PHE A 68 -4.47 -13.27 -1.85
N ALA A 69 -4.03 -12.69 -0.73
CA ALA A 69 -3.41 -13.42 0.36
C ALA A 69 -4.36 -14.48 0.95
N SER A 70 -5.63 -14.13 1.13
CA SER A 70 -6.66 -15.04 1.62
C SER A 70 -6.89 -16.22 0.68
N HIS A 71 -6.82 -15.99 -0.63
CA HIS A 71 -6.95 -17.05 -1.63
C HIS A 71 -5.73 -17.96 -1.66
N MET A 72 -4.51 -17.40 -1.59
CA MET A 72 -3.27 -18.17 -1.63
C MET A 72 -3.04 -19.04 -0.39
N THR A 73 -3.58 -18.61 0.76
CA THR A 73 -3.31 -19.24 2.06
C THR A 73 -4.51 -20.00 2.63
N ASP A 74 -5.67 -19.88 1.99
CA ASP A 74 -6.96 -20.38 2.46
C ASP A 74 -7.36 -19.89 3.88
N LYS A 75 -6.82 -18.74 4.30
CA LYS A 75 -7.14 -18.07 5.56
C LYS A 75 -7.88 -16.76 5.30
N GLY A 76 -8.60 -16.23 6.28
CA GLY A 76 -9.16 -14.86 6.21
C GLY A 76 -10.41 -14.67 5.36
N LYS A 77 -10.87 -15.70 4.65
CA LYS A 77 -12.05 -15.63 3.77
C LYS A 77 -13.30 -15.01 4.42
N LYS A 78 -13.56 -15.32 5.70
CA LYS A 78 -14.70 -14.78 6.46
C LYS A 78 -14.61 -13.27 6.73
N ALA A 79 -13.39 -12.72 6.78
CA ALA A 79 -13.15 -11.31 7.06
C ALA A 79 -13.14 -10.43 5.80
N ILE A 80 -13.21 -11.00 4.59
CA ILE A 80 -13.16 -10.24 3.33
C ILE A 80 -14.26 -9.17 3.29
N ALA A 81 -15.51 -9.53 3.62
CA ALA A 81 -16.61 -8.58 3.61
C ALA A 81 -16.38 -7.42 4.60
N LEU A 82 -15.87 -7.73 5.80
CA LEU A 82 -15.54 -6.72 6.81
C LEU A 82 -14.45 -5.77 6.32
N VAL A 83 -13.38 -6.30 5.72
CA VAL A 83 -12.28 -5.50 5.15
C VAL A 83 -12.82 -4.56 4.07
N ILE A 84 -13.66 -5.05 3.17
CA ILE A 84 -14.27 -4.23 2.11
C ILE A 84 -15.14 -3.13 2.71
N VAL A 85 -16.03 -3.45 3.66
CA VAL A 85 -16.94 -2.46 4.26
C VAL A 85 -16.16 -1.36 5.00
N ILE A 86 -15.15 -1.73 5.79
CA ILE A 86 -14.31 -0.75 6.49
C ILE A 86 -13.53 0.09 5.48
N GLY A 87 -12.90 -0.53 4.49
CA GLY A 87 -12.13 0.18 3.45
C GLY A 87 -12.99 1.18 2.68
N LEU A 88 -14.17 0.76 2.22
CA LEU A 88 -15.11 1.65 1.50
C LEU A 88 -15.65 2.77 2.40
N SER A 89 -15.86 2.50 3.70
CA SER A 89 -16.27 3.55 4.64
C SER A 89 -15.18 4.61 4.79
N ILE A 90 -13.92 4.19 4.93
CA ILE A 90 -12.77 5.11 4.98
C ILE A 90 -12.64 5.87 3.65
N ALA A 91 -12.83 5.20 2.51
CA ALA A 91 -12.81 5.85 1.21
C ALA A 91 -13.84 6.99 1.10
N VAL A 92 -15.06 6.79 1.59
CA VAL A 92 -16.06 7.86 1.65
C VAL A 92 -15.59 9.02 2.53
N ILE A 93 -15.03 8.73 3.71
CA ILE A 93 -14.51 9.75 4.64
C ILE A 93 -13.38 10.59 4.02
N VAL A 94 -12.52 9.95 3.22
CA VAL A 94 -11.40 10.60 2.51
C VAL A 94 -11.86 11.72 1.56
N PHE A 95 -13.03 11.57 0.95
CA PHE A 95 -13.62 12.55 0.03
C PHE A 95 -14.57 13.56 0.70
N LEU A 96 -14.78 13.47 2.02
CA LEU A 96 -15.62 14.44 2.70
C LEU A 96 -14.99 15.85 2.65
N PRO A 97 -15.82 16.91 2.55
CA PRO A 97 -15.32 18.27 2.39
C PRO A 97 -14.49 18.77 3.58
N TRP A 98 -14.65 18.18 4.77
CA TRP A 98 -13.87 18.51 5.97
C TRP A 98 -12.44 17.95 5.97
N ASN A 99 -12.07 17.22 4.92
CA ASN A 99 -10.74 16.63 4.75
C ASN A 99 -9.85 17.56 3.92
N TRP A 100 -9.26 18.55 4.60
CA TRP A 100 -8.55 19.66 3.94
C TRP A 100 -7.14 19.26 3.50
N TRP A 101 -7.01 18.94 2.22
CA TRP A 101 -5.77 18.41 1.65
C TRP A 101 -4.78 19.48 1.14
N GLY A 102 -5.25 20.71 0.82
CA GLY A 102 -4.45 21.77 0.20
C GLY A 102 -4.05 22.93 1.13
N VAL A 103 -3.31 23.89 0.58
CA VAL A 103 -2.76 25.11 1.20
C VAL A 103 -3.21 26.31 0.34
N PRO A 104 -3.50 27.51 0.88
CA PRO A 104 -3.22 28.03 2.23
C PRO A 104 -4.17 27.55 3.33
N GLN A 105 -3.64 27.44 4.56
CA GLN A 105 -4.42 27.08 5.75
C GLN A 105 -5.47 28.14 6.14
N VAL A 106 -5.24 29.40 5.73
CA VAL A 106 -6.11 30.55 6.01
C VAL A 106 -7.54 30.34 5.48
N ASP A 107 -7.69 29.60 4.38
CA ASP A 107 -9.00 29.26 3.80
C ASP A 107 -9.88 28.42 4.75
N TYR A 108 -9.29 27.80 5.78
CA TYR A 108 -9.91 26.76 6.61
C TYR A 108 -9.71 26.97 8.11
N GLU A 109 -9.15 28.11 8.51
CA GLU A 109 -8.91 28.43 9.91
C GLU A 109 -10.23 28.48 10.69
N GLY A 110 -10.29 27.78 11.83
CA GLY A 110 -11.52 27.67 12.64
C GLY A 110 -12.58 26.67 12.15
N LEU A 111 -12.36 25.99 11.01
CA LEU A 111 -13.26 24.93 10.53
C LEU A 111 -12.86 23.55 11.10
N LEU A 112 -13.84 22.63 11.17
CA LEU A 112 -13.58 21.24 11.51
C LEU A 112 -12.61 20.62 10.49
N ASN A 113 -11.49 20.08 10.98
CA ASN A 113 -10.49 19.40 10.16
C ASN A 113 -10.37 17.93 10.59
N ILE A 114 -10.81 17.01 9.72
CA ILE A 114 -10.75 15.56 9.98
C ILE A 114 -9.54 14.88 9.35
N ARG A 115 -8.63 15.63 8.72
CA ARG A 115 -7.49 15.09 7.96
C ARG A 115 -6.62 14.18 8.79
N LEU A 116 -6.20 14.62 9.98
CA LEU A 116 -5.34 13.83 10.85
C LEU A 116 -5.98 12.47 11.16
N TYR A 117 -7.24 12.47 11.62
CA TYR A 117 -7.96 11.25 11.97
C TYR A 117 -8.18 10.33 10.76
N THR A 118 -8.47 10.91 9.60
CA THR A 118 -8.68 10.14 8.37
C THR A 118 -7.38 9.49 7.91
N THR A 119 -6.28 10.25 7.89
CA THR A 119 -4.94 9.75 7.58
C THR A 119 -4.51 8.63 8.52
N LEU A 120 -4.67 8.83 9.84
CA LEU A 120 -4.39 7.79 10.84
C LEU A 120 -5.29 6.57 10.67
N GLY A 121 -6.56 6.76 10.32
CA GLY A 121 -7.51 5.68 10.05
C GLY A 121 -7.10 4.83 8.84
N ILE A 122 -6.67 5.47 7.74
CA ILE A 122 -6.12 4.78 6.57
C ILE A 122 -4.86 3.99 6.95
N MET A 123 -3.91 4.65 7.62
CA MET A 123 -2.66 4.02 8.06
C MET A 123 -2.91 2.80 8.93
N LEU A 124 -3.82 2.90 9.89
CA LEU A 124 -4.20 1.80 10.76
C LEU A 124 -4.83 0.65 9.97
N TYR A 125 -5.79 0.96 9.10
CA TYR A 125 -6.45 -0.02 8.24
C TYR A 125 -5.45 -0.79 7.37
N SER A 126 -4.58 -0.07 6.65
CA SER A 126 -3.54 -0.65 5.79
C SER A 126 -2.56 -1.49 6.61
N ASN A 127 -2.07 -0.98 7.75
CA ASN A 127 -1.14 -1.71 8.61
C ASN A 127 -1.74 -2.99 9.19
N LEU A 128 -3.01 -3.00 9.58
CA LEU A 128 -3.68 -4.22 10.06
C LEU A 128 -3.75 -5.29 8.97
N ILE A 129 -4.02 -4.91 7.73
CA ILE A 129 -4.00 -5.81 6.58
C ILE A 129 -2.60 -6.37 6.35
N TYR A 130 -1.58 -5.52 6.34
CA TYR A 130 -0.21 -5.97 6.10
C TYR A 130 0.33 -6.85 7.23
N LEU A 131 0.03 -6.52 8.49
CA LEU A 131 0.36 -7.34 9.65
C LEU A 131 -0.28 -8.72 9.54
N TYR A 132 -1.54 -8.78 9.13
CA TYR A 132 -2.24 -10.04 8.91
C TYR A 132 -1.59 -10.90 7.82
N ILE A 133 -1.27 -10.28 6.66
CA ILE A 133 -0.63 -10.98 5.54
C ILE A 133 0.78 -11.43 5.91
N ALA A 134 1.55 -10.59 6.61
CA ALA A 134 2.86 -10.94 7.13
C ALA A 134 2.76 -12.15 8.09
N TYR A 135 1.83 -12.10 9.04
CA TYR A 135 1.58 -13.18 9.99
C TYR A 135 1.28 -14.50 9.28
N ILE A 136 0.34 -14.52 8.32
CA ILE A 136 -0.01 -15.75 7.61
C ILE A 136 1.15 -16.22 6.74
N SER A 137 1.81 -15.34 6.00
CA SER A 137 2.94 -15.70 5.15
C SER A 137 4.05 -16.35 5.99
N ASN A 138 4.30 -15.81 7.18
CA ASN A 138 5.26 -16.37 8.12
C ASN A 138 4.83 -17.72 8.71
N LYS A 139 3.53 -17.93 8.91
CA LYS A 139 2.97 -19.20 9.42
C LYS A 139 2.97 -20.29 8.34
N VAL A 140 2.47 -19.98 7.14
CA VAL A 140 2.33 -20.92 6.03
C VAL A 140 3.68 -21.35 5.50
N LYS A 141 4.66 -20.44 5.37
CA LYS A 141 5.99 -20.80 4.83
C LYS A 141 6.67 -21.92 5.61
N LYS A 142 6.41 -22.05 6.93
CA LYS A 142 7.01 -23.09 7.77
C LYS A 142 6.56 -24.51 7.39
N ASN A 143 5.42 -24.64 6.73
CA ASN A 143 4.80 -25.91 6.35
C ASN A 143 4.96 -26.23 4.85
N VAL A 144 5.78 -25.47 4.13
CA VAL A 144 5.98 -25.64 2.69
C VAL A 144 7.30 -26.38 2.44
N GLU A 145 7.21 -27.52 1.75
CA GLU A 145 8.38 -28.31 1.35
C GLU A 145 9.10 -27.69 0.15
N ASP A 146 8.34 -27.19 -0.83
CA ASP A 146 8.89 -26.53 -2.02
C ASP A 146 9.65 -25.25 -1.63
N LYS A 147 10.97 -25.29 -1.81
CA LYS A 147 11.89 -24.20 -1.48
C LYS A 147 11.62 -22.93 -2.27
N VAL A 148 11.06 -23.07 -3.47
CA VAL A 148 10.68 -21.95 -4.32
C VAL A 148 9.49 -21.20 -3.70
N MET A 149 8.42 -21.92 -3.38
CA MET A 149 7.26 -21.35 -2.67
C MET A 149 7.63 -20.83 -1.27
N TYR A 150 8.49 -21.54 -0.53
CA TYR A 150 9.03 -21.06 0.75
C TYR A 150 9.69 -19.69 0.62
N THR A 151 10.57 -19.54 -0.37
CA THR A 151 11.28 -18.28 -0.62
C THR A 151 10.31 -17.18 -1.07
N GLY A 152 9.35 -17.51 -1.93
CA GLY A 152 8.29 -16.59 -2.34
C GLY A 152 7.52 -16.02 -1.14
N LEU A 153 7.05 -16.87 -0.23
CA LEU A 153 6.35 -16.45 0.99
C LEU A 153 7.25 -15.69 1.98
N LYS A 154 8.54 -16.05 2.05
CA LYS A 154 9.52 -15.31 2.87
C LYS A 154 9.73 -13.89 2.33
N LEU A 155 9.83 -13.72 1.01
CA LEU A 155 9.94 -12.40 0.37
C LEU A 155 8.64 -11.60 0.53
N LEU A 156 7.47 -12.24 0.43
CA LEU A 156 6.17 -11.59 0.68
C LEU A 156 6.08 -11.06 2.11
N PHE A 157 6.52 -11.87 3.08
CA PHE A 157 6.58 -11.45 4.47
C PHE A 157 7.40 -10.16 4.63
N TYR A 158 8.62 -10.12 4.08
CA TYR A 158 9.45 -8.92 4.19
C TYR A 158 8.92 -7.73 3.40
N SER A 159 8.22 -7.96 2.28
CA SER A 159 7.59 -6.86 1.55
C SER A 159 6.46 -6.23 2.38
N MET A 160 5.67 -7.02 3.10
CA MET A 160 4.68 -6.50 4.05
C MET A 160 5.31 -5.71 5.20
N ILE A 161 6.46 -6.16 5.73
CA ILE A 161 7.23 -5.37 6.71
C ILE A 161 7.65 -4.02 6.12
N GLY A 162 8.10 -4.00 4.85
CA GLY A 162 8.41 -2.77 4.14
C GLY A 162 7.21 -1.82 4.07
N LEU A 163 6.02 -2.30 3.71
CA LEU A 163 4.81 -1.45 3.72
C LEU A 163 4.46 -0.94 5.11
N ILE A 164 4.53 -1.80 6.14
CA ILE A 164 4.26 -1.37 7.52
C ILE A 164 5.19 -0.22 7.91
N LEU A 165 6.49 -0.35 7.62
CA LEU A 165 7.46 0.69 7.92
C LEU A 165 7.20 1.96 7.10
N LEU A 166 6.81 1.85 5.82
CA LEU A 166 6.39 3.01 5.02
C LEU A 166 5.27 3.77 5.73
N PHE A 167 4.19 3.10 6.16
CA PHE A 167 3.07 3.79 6.79
C PHE A 167 3.40 4.28 8.20
N VAL A 168 4.27 3.60 8.95
CA VAL A 168 4.78 4.11 10.23
C VAL A 168 5.59 5.40 10.02
N MET A 169 6.44 5.47 9.00
CA MET A 169 7.16 6.70 8.67
C MET A 169 6.20 7.82 8.24
N LEU A 170 5.22 7.54 7.37
CA LEU A 170 4.20 8.52 7.00
C LEU A 170 3.37 9.01 8.21
N THR A 171 3.12 8.13 9.18
CA THR A 171 2.47 8.49 10.45
C THR A 171 3.34 9.46 11.25
N GLY A 172 4.64 9.16 11.37
CA GLY A 172 5.62 10.03 12.04
C GLY A 172 5.68 11.41 11.40
N ASP A 173 5.76 11.49 10.07
CA ASP A 173 5.75 12.75 9.31
C ASP A 173 4.47 13.56 9.59
N THR A 174 3.31 12.90 9.54
CA THR A 174 2.01 13.54 9.82
C THR A 174 1.94 14.10 11.26
N ILE A 175 2.47 13.36 12.23
CA ILE A 175 2.52 13.80 13.63
C ILE A 175 3.44 15.02 13.77
N LEU A 176 4.63 15.00 13.18
CA LEU A 176 5.56 16.14 13.24
C LEU A 176 4.98 17.41 12.60
N ILE A 177 4.37 17.29 11.42
CA ILE A 177 3.69 18.42 10.76
C ILE A 177 2.58 18.98 11.66
N THR A 178 1.84 18.11 12.34
CA THR A 178 0.79 18.54 13.30
C THR A 178 1.37 19.31 14.49
N PHE A 179 2.59 19.00 14.91
CA PHE A 179 3.31 19.71 15.97
C PHE A 179 4.11 20.94 15.48
N GLY A 180 3.90 21.39 14.24
CA GLY A 180 4.48 22.62 13.71
C GLY A 180 5.80 22.45 12.98
N HIS A 181 6.18 21.22 12.59
CA HIS A 181 7.30 21.02 11.67
C HIS A 181 6.96 21.60 10.28
N GLU A 182 7.80 22.49 9.77
CA GLU A 182 7.61 23.07 8.44
C GLU A 182 8.03 22.10 7.33
N GLY A 183 7.15 21.91 6.35
CA GLY A 183 7.42 21.07 5.19
C GLY A 183 7.61 19.57 5.52
N TYR A 184 8.23 18.87 4.58
CA TYR A 184 8.47 17.43 4.67
C TYR A 184 9.59 17.11 5.67
N SER A 185 9.34 16.16 6.58
CA SER A 185 10.35 15.70 7.56
C SER A 185 11.24 14.59 7.00
N GLU A 186 12.30 14.21 7.73
CA GLU A 186 13.17 13.09 7.38
C GLU A 186 12.39 11.77 7.20
N PHE A 187 11.25 11.65 7.90
CA PHE A 187 10.38 10.48 7.82
C PHE A 187 9.83 10.28 6.40
N ILE A 188 9.51 11.33 5.64
CA ILE A 188 8.98 11.14 4.28
C ILE A 188 10.02 10.45 3.38
N TYR A 189 11.29 10.82 3.50
CA TYR A 189 12.36 10.29 2.67
C TYR A 189 12.63 8.81 3.03
N LEU A 190 12.59 8.49 4.32
CA LEU A 190 12.67 7.10 4.79
C LEU A 190 11.47 6.27 4.32
N ALA A 191 10.26 6.85 4.33
CA ALA A 191 9.04 6.20 3.87
C ALA A 191 9.18 5.73 2.42
N TRP A 192 9.68 6.60 1.53
CA TRP A 192 9.93 6.25 0.12
C TRP A 192 10.96 5.14 -0.06
N GLY A 193 12.01 5.12 0.77
CA GLY A 193 12.97 4.01 0.82
C GLY A 193 12.30 2.67 1.12
N PHE A 194 11.40 2.64 2.10
CA PHE A 194 10.62 1.44 2.42
C PHE A 194 9.62 1.07 1.31
N GLY A 195 9.02 2.05 0.64
CA GLY A 195 8.16 1.82 -0.53
C GLY A 195 8.90 1.15 -1.68
N LEU A 196 10.13 1.59 -1.97
CA LEU A 196 10.98 0.97 -2.99
C LEU A 196 11.33 -0.48 -2.62
N ILE A 197 11.73 -0.72 -1.37
CA ILE A 197 12.01 -2.07 -0.84
C ILE A 197 10.78 -2.96 -1.02
N PHE A 198 9.59 -2.47 -0.66
CA PHE A 198 8.35 -3.21 -0.86
C PHE A 198 8.11 -3.58 -2.33
N ILE A 199 8.27 -2.64 -3.27
CA ILE A 199 8.05 -2.90 -4.71
C ILE A 199 8.98 -4.02 -5.19
N VAL A 200 10.28 -3.92 -4.86
CA VAL A 200 11.28 -4.91 -5.26
C VAL A 200 10.97 -6.27 -4.66
N LEU A 201 10.73 -6.35 -3.35
CA LEU A 201 10.46 -7.61 -2.67
C LEU A 201 9.15 -8.26 -3.13
N SER A 202 8.10 -7.47 -3.33
CA SER A 202 6.81 -7.95 -3.86
C SER A 202 6.94 -8.46 -5.28
N TYR A 203 7.69 -7.77 -6.15
CA TYR A 203 8.01 -8.26 -7.49
C TYR A 203 8.72 -9.62 -7.44
N LEU A 204 9.79 -9.73 -6.65
CA LEU A 204 10.57 -10.96 -6.52
C LEU A 204 9.77 -12.10 -5.88
N SER A 205 8.89 -11.79 -4.93
CA SER A 205 8.02 -12.75 -4.27
C SER A 205 6.95 -13.32 -5.22
N LEU A 206 6.25 -12.44 -5.92
CA LEU A 206 4.99 -12.77 -6.59
C LEU A 206 5.16 -13.16 -8.06
N ILE A 207 6.09 -12.50 -8.76
CA ILE A 207 6.41 -12.82 -10.15
C ILE A 207 7.46 -13.92 -10.21
N MET A 208 8.40 -13.89 -9.27
CA MET A 208 9.44 -14.90 -9.07
C MET A 208 10.17 -15.24 -10.38
N PRO A 209 11.02 -14.31 -10.87
CA PRO A 209 11.62 -14.44 -12.20
C PRO A 209 12.49 -15.69 -12.33
N ASN A 210 12.63 -16.22 -13.56
CA ASN A 210 13.31 -17.49 -13.82
C ASN A 210 14.74 -17.56 -13.26
N TRP A 211 15.48 -16.45 -13.27
CA TRP A 211 16.82 -16.40 -12.69
C TRP A 211 16.82 -16.64 -11.18
N LEU A 212 15.81 -16.13 -10.47
CA LEU A 212 15.64 -16.32 -9.02
C LEU A 212 15.27 -17.77 -8.72
N ILE A 213 14.32 -18.33 -9.50
CA ILE A 213 13.94 -19.75 -9.39
C ILE A 213 15.16 -20.66 -9.57
N LYS A 214 15.97 -20.41 -10.62
CA LYS A 214 17.19 -21.19 -10.88
C LYS A 214 18.18 -21.10 -9.70
N ARG A 215 18.40 -19.91 -9.15
CA ARG A 215 19.28 -19.70 -7.98
C ARG A 215 18.77 -20.42 -6.73
N ILE A 216 17.46 -20.38 -6.47
CA ILE A 216 16.85 -21.09 -5.34
C ILE A 216 17.04 -22.59 -5.52
N LYS A 217 16.65 -23.14 -6.68
CA LYS A 217 16.79 -24.58 -6.94
C LYS A 217 18.23 -25.05 -6.78
N LYS A 218 19.20 -24.31 -7.33
CA LYS A 218 20.64 -24.62 -7.17
C LYS A 218 21.06 -24.66 -5.70
N LYS A 219 20.65 -23.67 -4.90
CA LYS A 219 21.02 -23.58 -3.47
C LYS A 219 20.46 -24.73 -2.62
N TYR A 220 19.36 -25.35 -3.02
CA TYR A 220 18.68 -26.40 -2.27
C TYR A 220 18.73 -27.78 -2.94
N SER A 221 19.47 -27.91 -4.05
CA SER A 221 19.81 -29.18 -4.70
C SER A 221 21.19 -29.71 -4.29
N GLU A 222 21.98 -28.87 -3.61
CA GLU A 222 23.16 -29.24 -2.81
C GLU A 222 22.71 -29.48 -1.36
#